data_AF-R9PPJ1-F1
#
_entry.id   AF-R9PPJ1-F1
#
_cell.length_a   1.000
_cell.length_b   1.000
_cell.length_c   1.000
_cell.angle_alpha   90.00
_cell.angle_beta   90.00
_cell.angle_gamma   90.00
#
_symmetry.space_group_name_H-M   'P 1'
#
loop_
_entity.id
_entity.type
_entity.pdbx_description
1 polymer ?
#
loop_
_entity_poly.entity_id
_entity_poly.type
_entity_poly.pdbx_seq_one_letter_code
_entity_poly.pdbx_strand_id
1 'polypeptide(L)' 'MKTYKTALLSAFICTLMLSQTASAHIVEIDIYKDGIEYECLQDTDTGKIFNCERD' A
#
# COMPACT_ATOMS: atom_id res chain seq x y z
N MET A 1 15.31 13.05 -31.41
CA MET A 1 13.97 13.57 -31.05
C MET A 1 13.44 12.74 -29.88
N LYS A 2 12.93 13.41 -28.84
CA LYS A 2 12.60 12.83 -27.53
C LYS A 2 11.42 11.86 -27.63
N THR A 3 11.63 10.61 -27.21
CA THR A 3 10.57 9.62 -27.02
C THR A 3 9.90 9.89 -25.67
N TYR A 4 8.70 10.48 -25.71
CA TYR A 4 7.84 10.62 -24.55
C TYR A 4 7.33 9.23 -24.18
N LYS A 5 8.01 8.56 -23.24
CA LYS A 5 7.47 7.38 -22.59
C LYS A 5 6.40 7.88 -21.62
N THR A 6 5.18 7.95 -22.10
CA THR A 6 3.99 8.25 -21.30
C THR A 6 3.89 7.18 -20.22
N ALA A 7 4.27 7.52 -19.00
CA ALA A 7 4.01 6.67 -17.84
C ALA A 7 2.49 6.65 -17.64
N LEU A 8 1.85 5.58 -18.10
CA LEU A 8 0.49 5.23 -17.72
C LEU A 8 0.52 4.97 -16.21
N LEU A 9 0.27 6.02 -15.44
CA LEU A 9 0.02 5.93 -14.01
C LEU A 9 -1.38 5.34 -13.84
N SER A 10 -1.50 4.03 -14.04
CA SER A 10 -2.71 3.29 -13.72
C SER A 10 -2.83 3.26 -12.20
N ALA A 11 -3.58 4.20 -11.63
CA ALA A 11 -4.02 4.15 -10.25
C ALA A 11 -4.96 2.95 -10.12
N PHE A 12 -4.42 1.83 -9.63
CA PHE A 12 -5.19 0.62 -9.35
C PHE A 12 -5.91 0.83 -8.02
N ILE A 13 -7.24 0.81 -8.06
CA ILE A 13 -8.10 0.98 -6.89
C ILE A 13 -7.98 -0.31 -6.06
N CYS A 14 -7.35 -0.21 -4.89
CA CYS A 14 -7.21 -1.32 -3.95
C CYS A 14 -8.54 -1.52 -3.20
N THR A 15 -9.09 -2.73 -3.27
CA THR A 15 -10.39 -3.06 -2.65
C THR A 15 -10.13 -3.49 -1.22
N LEU A 16 -10.38 -2.60 -0.26
CA LEU A 16 -10.13 -2.81 1.17
C LEU A 16 -11.24 -3.70 1.77
N MET A 17 -10.99 -5.00 1.92
CA MET A 17 -11.89 -5.94 2.60
C MET A 17 -11.51 -6.06 4.08
N LEU A 18 -11.91 -5.08 4.90
CA LEU A 18 -11.71 -5.11 6.35
C LEU A 18 -12.66 -6.11 7.03
N SER A 19 -12.20 -7.33 7.22
CA SER A 19 -12.86 -8.31 8.09
C SER A 19 -11.89 -8.70 9.20
N GLN A 20 -11.90 -7.97 10.32
CA GLN A 20 -11.57 -8.55 11.63
C GLN A 20 -11.91 -7.60 12.79
N THR A 21 -12.81 -8.09 13.64
CA THR A 21 -13.09 -7.63 14.99
C THR A 21 -11.84 -7.74 15.87
N ALA A 22 -11.11 -6.65 15.99
CA ALA A 22 -10.34 -6.26 17.17
C ALA A 22 -10.09 -4.75 17.06
N SER A 23 -10.11 -4.04 18.17
CA SER A 23 -9.69 -2.64 18.27
C SER A 23 -8.17 -2.52 18.05
N ALA A 24 -7.67 -3.00 16.92
CA ALA A 24 -6.28 -2.87 16.54
C ALA A 24 -6.15 -1.51 15.85
N HIS A 25 -5.57 -0.54 16.55
CA HIS A 25 -5.19 0.76 16.00
C HIS A 25 -4.10 0.62 14.91
N ILE A 26 -3.60 -0.59 14.67
CA ILE A 26 -2.58 -0.91 13.67
C ILE A 26 -3.11 -2.08 12.83
N VAL A 27 -3.05 -1.95 11.51
CA VAL A 27 -3.41 -2.98 10.54
C VAL A 27 -2.23 -3.27 9.61
N GLU A 28 -2.13 -4.50 9.13
CA GLU A 28 -1.22 -4.88 8.04
C GLU A 28 -1.83 -4.45 6.70
N ILE A 29 -1.00 -3.88 5.82
CA ILE A 29 -1.35 -3.46 4.47
C ILE A 29 -0.25 -3.87 3.50
N ASP A 30 -0.66 -4.19 2.28
CA ASP A 30 0.27 -4.50 1.19
C ASP A 30 0.47 -3.28 0.29
N ILE A 31 1.74 -2.92 0.07
CA ILE A 31 2.13 -1.81 -0.79
C ILE A 31 2.98 -2.34 -1.94
N TYR A 32 2.52 -2.10 -3.16
CA TYR A 32 3.31 -2.40 -4.36
C TYR A 32 4.06 -1.15 -4.82
N LYS A 33 5.39 -1.26 -4.87
CA LYS A 33 6.27 -0.19 -5.39
C LYS A 33 7.33 -0.78 -6.29
N ASP A 34 7.42 -0.25 -7.52
CA ASP A 34 8.39 -0.68 -8.53
C ASP A 34 8.34 -2.20 -8.83
N GLY A 35 7.15 -2.80 -8.72
CA GLY A 35 6.94 -4.24 -8.92
C GLY A 35 7.35 -5.12 -7.75
N ILE A 36 7.66 -4.53 -6.60
CA ILE A 36 8.01 -5.20 -5.35
C ILE A 36 6.85 -5.03 -4.37
N GLU A 37 6.48 -6.12 -3.70
CA GLU A 37 5.49 -6.14 -2.62
C GLU A 37 6.16 -5.85 -1.29
N TYR A 38 5.50 -5.03 -0.49
CA TYR A 38 5.92 -4.70 0.86
C TYR A 38 4.76 -4.92 1.81
N GLU A 39 4.98 -5.73 2.82
CA GLU A 39 4.08 -5.86 3.96
C GLU A 39 4.43 -4.73 4.94
N CYS A 40 3.48 -3.83 5.19
CA CYS A 40 3.66 -2.67 6.06
C CYS A 40 2.60 -2.63 7.15
N LEU A 41 2.92 -1.99 8.27
CA LEU A 41 1.94 -1.66 9.30
C LEU A 41 1.42 -0.23 9.11
N GLN A 42 0.11 -0.04 9.24
CA GLN A 42 -0.55 1.25 9.20
C GLN A 42 -1.33 1.52 10.49
N ASP A 43 -1.06 2.66 11.12
CA ASP A 43 -1.90 3.20 12.19
C ASP A 43 -3.24 3.69 11.60
N THR A 44 -4.35 3.14 12.06
CA THR A 44 -5.69 3.40 11.51
C THR A 44 -6.23 4.79 11.87
N ASP A 45 -5.74 5.39 12.95
CA ASP A 45 -6.22 6.69 13.44
C ASP A 45 -5.53 7.85 12.71
N THR A 46 -4.23 7.69 12.43
CA THR A 46 -3.38 8.72 11.81
C THR A 46 -3.07 8.45 10.34
N GLY A 47 -3.28 7.21 9.88
CA GLY A 47 -2.89 6.75 8.54
C GLY A 47 -1.39 6.57 8.36
N LYS A 48 -0.58 6.71 9.41
CA LYS A 48 0.89 6.62 9.33
C LYS A 48 1.32 5.18 9.03
N ILE A 49 2.20 5.03 8.05
CA ILE A 49 2.75 3.75 7.61
C ILE A 49 4.18 3.58 8.18
N PHE A 50 4.49 2.39 8.69
CA PHE A 50 5.79 2.05 9.28
C PHE A 50 6.06 0.53 9.16
N ASN A 51 7.28 0.13 9.50
CA ASN A 51 7.73 -1.28 9.46
C ASN A 51 7.40 -2.00 8.15
N CYS A 52 7.81 -1.39 7.03
CA CYS A 52 7.67 -2.03 5.72
C CYS A 52 8.80 -3.04 5.50
N GLU A 53 8.44 -4.31 5.36
CA GLU A 53 9.34 -5.39 5.03
C GLU A 53 9.04 -5.86 3.61
N ARG A 54 10.10 -6.23 2.88
CA ARG A 54 9.94 -6.77 1.53
C ARG A 54 9.57 -8.25 1.65
N ASP A 55 8.46 -8.63 1.04
CA ASP A 55 8.09 -10.04 0.82
C ASP A 55 8.89 -10.64 -0.36
#